data_AF-A0A9D8DCT8-F1
#
_entry.id   AF-A0A9D8DCT8-F1
#
_cell.length_a   1.000
_cell.length_b   1.000
_cell.length_c   1.000
_cell.angle_alpha   90.00
_cell.angle_beta   90.00
_cell.angle_gamma   90.00
#
_symmetry.space_group_name_H-M   'P 1'
#
loop_
_entity.id
_entity.type
_entity.pdbx_description
1 polymer ?
#
loop_
_entity_poly.entity_id
_entity_poly.type
_entity_poly.pdbx_seq_one_letter_code
_entity_poly.pdbx_strand_id
1 'polypeptide(L)'
;MSSLSEQPPPRKGAKPGYYPDPLGSGRARWWDGAEWTPRVGGIVAPDAAPGKPAPPPRKRCRRCGAEAETFENSCPHCGRSYGTSTGTVVAIVAGACVAAILLLGGCAVLIGLAVEEADEELDELGITPRQYRSIGPGTSERKVRDELGEPAFEDTLTSPALECLYYPEKGEGLLGIENYEFCFRNGRLYSKQAD
;
A
#
# COMPACT_ATOMS: atom_id res chain seq x y z
N MET A 1 17.93 24.10 14.32
CA MET A 1 16.99 23.45 15.25
C MET A 1 17.53 23.67 16.64
N SER A 2 16.89 24.48 17.47
CA SER A 2 17.41 24.80 18.82
C SER A 2 17.31 23.56 19.71
N SER A 3 18.41 23.16 20.36
CA SER A 3 18.42 22.01 21.28
C SER A 3 17.86 22.41 22.65
N LEU A 4 17.20 21.47 23.33
CA LEU A 4 16.68 21.67 24.69
C LEU A 4 17.80 21.96 25.71
N SER A 5 18.96 21.33 25.54
CA SER A 5 20.12 21.48 26.41
C SER A 5 20.79 22.86 26.32
N GLU A 6 20.51 23.62 25.27
CA GLU A 6 21.03 24.99 25.06
C GLU A 6 20.09 26.06 25.62
N GLN A 7 18.89 25.69 26.07
CA GLN A 7 17.91 26.65 26.57
C GLN A 7 18.29 27.15 27.97
N PRO A 8 18.21 28.47 28.21
CA PRO A 8 18.50 29.03 29.53
C PRO A 8 17.48 28.51 30.56
N PRO A 9 17.84 28.53 31.87
CA PRO A 9 16.90 28.20 32.92
C PRO A 9 15.68 29.15 32.88
N PRO A 10 14.49 28.72 33.33
CA PRO A 10 13.28 29.56 33.30
C PRO A 10 13.47 30.89 34.05
N ARG A 11 14.22 30.85 35.16
CA ARG A 11 14.74 32.02 35.88
C ARG A 11 15.95 31.61 36.72
N LYS A 12 16.76 32.58 37.15
CA LYS A 12 17.86 32.33 38.10
C LYS A 12 17.32 31.70 39.39
N GLY A 13 17.83 30.53 39.75
CA GLY A 13 17.37 29.77 40.93
C GLY A 13 15.99 29.13 40.77
N ALA A 14 15.55 28.83 39.55
CA ALA A 14 14.31 28.12 39.30
C ALA A 14 14.30 26.75 40.02
N LYS A 15 13.27 26.54 40.85
CA LYS A 15 13.03 25.24 41.50
C LYS A 15 12.51 24.24 40.47
N PRO A 16 12.71 22.92 40.69
CA PRO A 16 12.15 21.89 39.84
C PRO A 16 10.63 22.05 39.71
N GLY A 17 10.10 21.94 38.49
CA GLY A 17 8.70 22.26 38.21
C GLY A 17 8.36 22.34 36.74
N TYR A 18 7.07 22.45 36.43
CA TYR A 18 6.59 22.75 35.09
C TYR A 18 6.60 24.25 34.84
N TYR A 19 7.14 24.67 33.70
CA TYR A 19 7.20 26.06 33.23
C TYR A 19 6.77 26.12 31.75
N PRO A 20 6.42 27.30 31.20
CA PRO A 20 6.18 27.44 29.77
C PRO A 20 7.36 26.90 28.95
N ASP A 21 7.08 26.12 27.91
CA ASP A 21 8.11 25.47 27.09
C ASP A 21 8.99 26.52 26.39
N PRO A 22 10.32 26.54 26.63
CA PRO A 22 11.22 27.51 26.00
C PRO A 22 11.26 27.38 24.48
N LEU A 23 10.86 26.24 23.92
CA LEU A 23 10.77 26.04 22.47
C LEU A 23 9.46 26.58 21.85
N GLY A 24 8.56 27.16 22.65
CA GLY A 24 7.34 27.79 22.14
C GLY A 24 6.25 26.83 21.69
N SER A 25 6.20 25.59 22.21
CA SER A 25 5.17 24.61 21.83
C SER A 25 3.75 24.94 22.35
N GLY A 26 3.58 25.99 23.14
CA GLY A 26 2.31 26.32 23.82
C GLY A 26 1.97 25.38 24.98
N ARG A 27 2.91 24.54 25.41
CA ARG A 27 2.75 23.56 26.49
C ARG A 27 3.71 23.85 27.64
N ALA A 28 3.50 23.17 28.77
CA ALA A 28 4.45 23.20 29.87
C ALA A 28 5.57 22.18 29.64
N ARG A 29 6.80 22.48 30.05
CA ARG A 29 7.93 21.55 30.07
C ARG A 29 8.50 21.45 31.48
N TRP A 30 8.98 20.26 31.85
CA TRP A 30 9.56 20.03 33.17
C TRP A 30 11.02 20.50 33.22
N TRP A 31 11.30 21.40 34.15
CA TRP A 31 12.63 21.78 34.63
C TRP A 31 12.96 20.94 35.85
N ASP A 32 14.10 20.26 35.86
CA ASP A 32 14.48 19.38 36.98
C ASP A 32 15.31 20.07 38.07
N GLY A 33 15.65 21.34 37.88
CA GLY A 33 16.54 22.11 38.75
C GLY A 33 17.87 22.51 38.09
N ALA A 34 18.29 21.77 37.06
CA ALA A 34 19.54 21.98 36.34
C ALA A 34 19.34 22.05 34.81
N GLU A 35 18.43 21.25 34.26
CA GLU A 35 18.16 21.19 32.82
C GLU A 35 16.67 21.02 32.46
N TRP A 36 16.36 21.35 31.21
CA TRP A 36 15.04 21.11 30.63
C TRP A 36 14.94 19.67 30.16
N THR A 37 13.94 18.95 30.66
CA THR A 37 13.73 17.55 30.28
C THR A 37 12.82 17.41 29.05
N PRO A 38 12.84 16.25 28.37
CA PRO A 38 11.89 15.94 27.30
C PRO A 38 10.42 15.85 27.77
N ARG A 39 10.19 15.78 29.09
CA ARG A 39 8.86 15.63 29.69
C ARG A 39 8.02 16.89 29.49
N VAL A 40 6.97 16.76 28.67
CA VAL A 40 5.97 17.81 28.41
C VAL A 40 4.68 17.56 29.19
N GLY A 41 4.13 18.64 29.73
CA GLY A 41 2.87 18.67 30.46
C GLY A 41 1.68 19.08 29.58
N GLY A 42 0.69 19.67 30.24
CA GLY A 42 -0.52 20.20 29.60
C GLY A 42 -0.26 21.45 28.77
N ILE A 43 -1.32 21.91 28.09
CA ILE A 43 -1.36 23.20 27.41
C ILE A 43 -1.29 24.31 28.45
N VAL A 44 -0.53 25.36 28.17
CA VAL A 44 -0.39 26.53 29.04
C VAL A 44 -1.09 27.71 28.38
N ALA A 45 -1.59 28.66 29.18
CA ALA A 45 -2.18 29.88 28.67
C ALA A 45 -1.18 30.66 27.78
N PRO A 46 -1.63 31.31 26.69
CA PRO A 46 -0.74 32.01 25.76
C PRO A 46 0.08 33.15 26.39
N ASP A 47 -0.42 33.73 27.48
CA ASP A 47 0.15 34.85 28.23
C ASP A 47 0.97 34.41 29.46
N ALA A 48 1.23 33.11 29.62
CA ALA A 48 1.98 32.61 30.76
C ALA A 48 3.44 33.10 30.73
N ALA A 49 3.85 33.75 31.82
CA ALA A 49 5.21 34.27 31.95
C ALA A 49 6.25 33.14 31.99
N PRO A 50 7.29 33.15 31.13
CA PRO A 50 8.29 32.07 31.02
C PRO A 50 9.01 31.67 32.32
N GLY A 51 9.21 32.63 33.23
CA GLY A 51 9.89 32.40 34.51
C GLY A 51 8.99 31.98 35.67
N LYS A 52 7.68 31.82 35.45
CA LYS A 52 6.73 31.40 36.48
C LYS A 52 6.34 29.93 36.27
N PRO A 53 6.23 29.14 37.35
CA PRO A 53 5.70 27.79 37.24
C PRO A 53 4.31 27.81 36.60
N ALA A 54 4.10 26.96 35.61
CA ALA A 54 2.79 26.80 34.98
C ALA A 54 1.83 26.14 35.98
N PRO A 55 0.58 26.63 36.10
CA PRO A 55 -0.41 25.95 36.90
C PRO A 55 -0.76 24.59 36.26
N PRO A 56 -0.99 23.54 37.06
CA PRO A 56 -1.44 22.26 36.55
C PRO A 56 -2.81 22.38 35.88
N PRO A 57 -3.05 21.64 34.77
CA PRO A 57 -4.37 21.61 34.16
C PRO A 57 -5.36 20.86 35.07
N ARG A 58 -6.61 21.33 35.09
CA ARG A 58 -7.74 20.62 35.70
C ARG A 58 -8.18 19.50 34.77
N LYS A 59 -8.10 18.25 35.22
CA LYS A 59 -8.53 17.06 34.48
C LYS A 59 -9.68 16.37 35.22
N ARG A 60 -10.79 16.11 34.54
CA ARG A 60 -11.90 15.28 35.06
C ARG A 60 -11.70 13.82 34.63
N CYS A 61 -11.65 12.90 35.60
CA CYS A 61 -11.48 11.49 35.31
C CYS A 61 -12.77 10.88 34.73
N ARG A 62 -12.67 10.19 33.58
CA ARG A 62 -13.80 9.49 32.94
C ARG A 62 -14.32 8.30 33.75
N ARG A 63 -13.52 7.75 34.68
CA ARG A 63 -13.87 6.55 35.44
C ARG A 63 -14.54 6.87 36.78
N CYS A 64 -13.93 7.72 37.59
CA CYS A 64 -14.40 8.03 38.95
C CYS A 64 -15.05 9.41 39.07
N GLY A 65 -15.05 10.22 38.01
CA GLY A 65 -15.63 11.57 38.02
C GLY A 65 -14.82 12.62 38.78
N ALA A 66 -13.77 12.23 39.50
CA ALA A 66 -12.93 13.15 40.26
C ALA A 66 -12.25 14.18 39.36
N GLU A 67 -12.29 15.44 39.79
CA GLU A 67 -11.51 16.54 39.22
C GLU A 67 -10.18 16.62 39.97
N ALA A 68 -9.07 16.61 39.24
CA ALA A 68 -7.73 16.72 39.80
C ALA A 68 -6.92 17.76 39.04
N GLU A 69 -6.15 18.55 39.79
CA GLU A 69 -5.15 19.49 39.26
C GLU A 69 -3.81 18.77 39.19
N THR A 70 -3.50 18.16 38.04
CA THR A 70 -2.27 17.38 37.89
C THR A 70 -1.73 17.38 36.47
N PHE A 71 -0.40 17.41 36.36
CA PHE A 71 0.30 17.14 35.11
C PHE A 71 0.36 15.66 34.78
N GLU A 72 0.18 14.78 35.77
CA GLU A 72 0.28 13.34 35.58
C GLU A 72 -0.79 12.81 34.62
N ASN A 73 -0.39 11.77 33.89
CA ASN A 73 -1.28 11.10 32.95
C ASN A 73 -2.19 10.08 33.61
N SER A 74 -2.09 9.89 34.93
CA SER A 74 -2.91 8.98 35.71
C SER A 74 -3.70 9.73 36.78
N CYS A 75 -4.93 9.29 37.02
CA CYS A 75 -5.80 9.85 38.03
C CYS A 75 -5.28 9.50 39.43
N PRO A 76 -5.06 10.48 40.34
CA PRO A 76 -4.54 10.21 41.68
C PRO A 76 -5.53 9.47 42.58
N HIS A 77 -6.84 9.49 42.24
CA HIS A 77 -7.88 8.82 43.03
C HIS A 77 -8.05 7.34 42.69
N CYS A 78 -7.92 6.96 41.41
CA CYS A 78 -8.20 5.59 40.96
C CYS A 78 -7.08 4.96 40.12
N GLY A 79 -5.97 5.67 39.89
CA GLY A 79 -4.81 5.21 39.12
C GLY A 79 -5.03 5.11 37.62
N ARG A 80 -6.23 5.40 37.09
CA ARG A 80 -6.53 5.23 35.66
C ARG A 80 -5.90 6.32 34.81
N SER A 81 -5.36 5.96 33.65
CA SER A 81 -4.83 6.93 32.69
C SER A 81 -5.91 7.86 32.13
N TYR A 82 -5.58 9.14 31.96
CA TYR A 82 -6.40 10.13 31.25
C TYR A 82 -6.32 9.99 29.72
N GLY A 83 -5.36 9.21 29.20
CA GLY A 83 -5.21 8.93 27.78
C GLY A 83 -6.40 8.16 27.18
N THR A 84 -6.63 8.34 25.89
CA THR A 84 -7.60 7.53 25.13
C THR A 84 -7.21 6.05 25.21
N SER A 85 -8.22 5.19 25.37
CA SER A 85 -8.00 3.75 25.47
C SER A 85 -7.33 3.25 24.21
N THR A 86 -6.09 2.78 24.33
CA THR A 86 -5.31 2.10 23.29
C THR A 86 -6.12 1.04 22.53
N GLY A 87 -7.12 0.44 23.20
CA GLY A 87 -8.03 -0.55 22.61
C GLY A 87 -8.87 -0.06 21.43
N THR A 88 -9.24 1.22 21.34
CA THR A 88 -10.05 1.72 20.22
C THR A 88 -9.23 1.82 18.93
N VAL A 89 -7.98 2.27 19.04
CA VAL A 89 -7.05 2.35 17.90
C VAL A 89 -6.73 0.95 17.38
N VAL A 90 -6.45 0.01 18.29
CA VAL A 90 -6.19 -1.39 17.92
C VAL A 90 -7.38 -2.03 17.20
N ALA A 91 -8.60 -1.78 17.66
CA ALA A 91 -9.81 -2.31 17.01
C ALA A 91 -10.03 -1.75 15.59
N ILE A 92 -9.77 -0.44 15.39
CA ILE A 92 -9.89 0.19 14.07
C ILE A 92 -8.85 -0.40 13.10
N VAL A 93 -7.60 -0.53 13.53
CA VAL A 93 -6.53 -1.11 12.71
C VAL A 93 -6.83 -2.56 12.36
N ALA A 94 -7.24 -3.37 13.34
CA ALA A 94 -7.60 -4.77 13.11
C ALA A 94 -8.77 -4.88 12.10
N GLY A 95 -9.81 -4.06 12.25
CA GLY A 95 -10.93 -4.02 11.31
C GLY A 95 -10.52 -3.63 9.89
N ALA A 96 -9.64 -2.62 9.75
CA ALA A 96 -9.12 -2.19 8.45
C ALA A 96 -8.27 -3.29 7.78
N CYS A 97 -7.44 -3.99 8.54
CA CYS A 97 -6.66 -5.13 8.02
C CYS A 97 -7.56 -6.26 7.54
N VAL A 98 -8.60 -6.63 8.30
CA VAL A 98 -9.54 -7.68 7.87
C VAL A 98 -10.28 -7.27 6.60
N ALA A 99 -10.75 -6.03 6.50
CA ALA A 99 -11.41 -5.53 5.30
C ALA A 99 -10.47 -5.56 4.08
N ALA A 100 -9.20 -5.15 4.24
CA ALA A 100 -8.21 -5.21 3.18
C ALA A 100 -7.93 -6.64 2.72
N ILE A 101 -7.83 -7.60 3.65
CA ILE A 101 -7.64 -9.02 3.33
C ILE A 101 -8.83 -9.58 2.57
N LEU A 102 -10.06 -9.24 2.98
CA LEU A 102 -11.27 -9.70 2.29
C LEU A 102 -11.39 -9.11 0.88
N LEU A 103 -11.02 -7.85 0.70
CA LEU A 103 -11.02 -7.21 -0.62
C LEU A 103 -9.96 -7.82 -1.54
N LEU A 104 -8.72 -7.96 -1.06
CA LEU A 104 -7.62 -8.54 -1.85
C LEU A 104 -7.87 -10.02 -2.16
N GLY A 105 -8.31 -10.79 -1.16
CA GLY A 105 -8.67 -12.20 -1.33
C GLY A 105 -9.87 -12.37 -2.28
N GLY A 106 -10.88 -11.51 -2.17
CA GLY A 106 -12.03 -11.51 -3.08
C GLY A 106 -11.64 -11.26 -4.54
N CYS A 107 -10.78 -10.26 -4.80
CA CYS A 107 -10.27 -10.01 -6.15
C CYS A 107 -9.50 -11.20 -6.72
N ALA A 108 -8.64 -11.85 -5.92
CA ALA A 108 -7.88 -13.00 -6.36
C ALA A 108 -8.78 -14.17 -6.79
N VAL A 109 -9.87 -14.44 -6.07
CA VAL A 109 -10.84 -15.49 -6.42
C VAL A 109 -11.56 -15.17 -7.73
N LEU A 110 -12.02 -13.93 -7.90
CA LEU A 110 -12.72 -13.53 -9.14
C LEU A 110 -11.80 -13.60 -10.37
N ILE A 111 -10.55 -13.19 -10.24
CA ILE A 111 -9.57 -13.29 -11.33
C ILE A 111 -9.29 -14.76 -11.63
N GLY A 112 -9.09 -15.61 -10.61
CA GLY A 112 -8.84 -17.04 -10.80
C GLY A 112 -9.92 -17.74 -11.60
N LEU A 113 -11.20 -17.45 -11.30
CA LEU A 113 -12.32 -18.01 -12.06
C LEU A 113 -12.38 -17.52 -13.51
N ALA A 114 -12.06 -16.23 -13.75
CA ALA A 114 -12.05 -15.68 -15.10
C ALA A 114 -10.88 -16.18 -15.95
N VAL A 115 -9.73 -16.47 -15.33
CA VAL A 115 -8.55 -17.02 -16.04
C VAL A 115 -8.82 -18.45 -16.49
N GLU A 116 -9.46 -19.28 -15.67
CA GLU A 116 -9.78 -20.67 -16.04
C GLU A 116 -10.67 -20.75 -17.30
N GLU A 117 -11.66 -19.87 -17.40
CA GLU A 117 -12.52 -19.79 -18.60
C GLU A 117 -11.76 -19.27 -19.83
N ALA A 118 -10.88 -18.29 -19.66
CA ALA A 118 -10.04 -17.78 -20.74
C ALA A 118 -8.98 -18.80 -21.21
N ASP A 119 -8.44 -19.63 -20.30
CA ASP A 119 -7.49 -20.69 -20.62
C ASP A 119 -8.13 -21.74 -21.52
N GLU A 120 -9.38 -22.15 -21.25
CA GLU A 120 -10.09 -23.15 -22.04
C GLU A 120 -10.35 -22.67 -23.48
N GLU A 121 -10.75 -21.39 -23.66
CA GLU A 121 -10.92 -20.79 -24.99
C GLU A 121 -9.60 -20.74 -25.79
N LEU A 122 -8.49 -20.39 -25.13
CA LEU A 122 -7.18 -20.35 -25.77
C LEU A 122 -6.65 -21.74 -26.13
N ASP A 123 -6.86 -22.73 -25.27
CA ASP A 123 -6.44 -24.11 -25.51
C ASP A 123 -7.18 -24.75 -26.70
N GLU A 124 -8.42 -24.33 -26.98
CA GLU A 124 -9.18 -24.79 -28.16
C GLU A 124 -8.57 -24.25 -29.47
N LEU A 125 -8.10 -23.01 -29.46
CA LEU A 125 -7.44 -22.36 -30.61
C LEU A 125 -5.95 -22.70 -30.74
N GLY A 126 -5.37 -23.29 -29.69
CA GLY A 126 -3.95 -23.57 -29.60
C GLY A 126 -3.49 -24.72 -30.50
N ILE A 127 -2.29 -24.57 -31.04
CA ILE A 127 -1.62 -25.61 -31.83
C ILE A 127 -0.45 -26.21 -31.06
N THR A 128 -0.12 -27.46 -31.37
CA THR A 128 1.03 -28.15 -30.76
C THR A 128 2.33 -27.79 -31.48
N PRO A 129 3.50 -27.94 -30.81
CA PRO A 129 4.81 -27.81 -31.45
C PRO A 129 5.01 -28.72 -32.67
N ARG A 130 4.29 -29.85 -32.73
CA ARG A 130 4.33 -30.77 -33.88
C ARG A 130 3.60 -30.18 -35.09
N GLN A 131 2.43 -29.59 -34.88
CA GLN A 131 1.67 -28.88 -35.92
C GLN A 131 2.43 -27.65 -36.42
N TYR A 132 3.04 -26.88 -35.52
CA TYR A 132 3.91 -25.76 -35.92
C TYR A 132 5.06 -26.21 -36.82
N ARG A 133 5.71 -27.33 -36.50
CA ARG A 133 6.81 -27.89 -37.30
C ARG A 133 6.38 -28.49 -38.63
N SER A 134 5.13 -28.94 -38.78
CA SER A 134 4.65 -29.53 -40.05
C SER A 134 4.44 -28.50 -41.15
N ILE A 135 4.22 -27.22 -40.80
CA ILE A 135 4.09 -26.15 -41.79
C ILE A 135 5.47 -25.72 -42.29
N GLY A 136 5.70 -25.87 -43.59
CA GLY A 136 6.95 -25.49 -44.27
C GLY A 136 6.87 -24.12 -44.97
N PRO A 137 8.02 -23.47 -45.26
CA PRO A 137 8.07 -22.25 -46.07
C PRO A 137 7.36 -22.41 -47.42
N GLY A 138 6.70 -21.36 -47.89
CA GLY A 138 5.96 -21.35 -49.15
C GLY A 138 4.56 -21.96 -49.11
N THR A 139 4.14 -22.54 -47.97
CA THR A 139 2.75 -22.96 -47.72
C THR A 139 1.81 -21.76 -47.89
N SER A 140 0.69 -21.95 -48.59
CA SER A 140 -0.32 -20.90 -48.74
C SER A 140 -1.09 -20.69 -47.44
N GLU A 141 -1.43 -19.45 -47.12
CA GLU A 141 -2.22 -19.08 -45.94
C GLU A 141 -3.49 -19.93 -45.76
N ARG A 142 -4.30 -20.06 -46.81
CA ARG A 142 -5.49 -20.94 -46.80
C ARG A 142 -5.19 -22.37 -46.34
N LYS A 143 -4.06 -22.93 -46.77
CA LYS A 143 -3.66 -24.29 -46.38
C LYS A 143 -3.26 -24.35 -44.90
N VAL A 144 -2.65 -23.29 -44.37
CA VAL A 144 -2.34 -23.20 -42.94
C VAL A 144 -3.63 -23.16 -42.13
N ARG A 145 -4.61 -22.34 -42.52
CA ARG A 145 -5.94 -22.31 -41.87
C ARG A 145 -6.68 -23.64 -42.00
N ASP A 146 -6.63 -24.29 -43.16
CA ASP A 146 -7.26 -25.60 -43.37
C ASP A 146 -6.63 -26.71 -42.48
N GLU A 147 -5.32 -26.63 -42.20
CA GLU A 147 -4.60 -27.64 -41.40
C GLU A 147 -4.60 -27.33 -39.89
N LEU A 148 -4.61 -26.05 -39.50
CA LEU A 148 -4.44 -25.59 -38.13
C LEU A 148 -5.73 -25.04 -37.49
N GLY A 149 -6.74 -24.71 -38.29
CA GLY A 149 -7.93 -24.02 -37.83
C GLY A 149 -7.79 -22.49 -37.86
N GLU A 150 -8.78 -21.81 -37.27
CA GLU A 150 -8.77 -20.36 -37.16
C GLU A 150 -7.72 -19.88 -36.15
N PRO A 151 -6.96 -18.81 -36.46
CA PRO A 151 -6.00 -18.24 -35.53
C PRO A 151 -6.68 -17.50 -34.38
N ALA A 152 -5.99 -17.35 -33.26
CA ALA A 152 -6.48 -16.56 -32.13
C ALA A 152 -6.43 -15.06 -32.40
N PHE A 153 -5.45 -14.61 -33.19
CA PHE A 153 -5.31 -13.22 -33.61
C PHE A 153 -4.77 -13.13 -35.04
N GLU A 154 -5.25 -12.13 -35.77
CA GLU A 154 -4.78 -11.78 -37.11
C GLU A 154 -4.31 -10.33 -37.10
N ASP A 155 -3.04 -10.10 -37.45
CA ASP A 155 -2.52 -8.75 -37.66
C ASP A 155 -2.46 -8.47 -39.15
N THR A 156 -3.44 -7.72 -39.63
CA THR A 156 -3.39 -7.11 -40.96
C THR A 156 -2.53 -5.85 -40.87
N LEU A 157 -1.22 -6.04 -41.05
CA LEU A 157 -0.30 -4.92 -41.22
C LEU A 157 -0.82 -4.01 -42.35
N THR A 158 -0.49 -2.71 -42.28
CA THR A 158 -1.01 -1.65 -43.17
C THR A 158 -0.72 -1.86 -44.66
N SER A 159 0.02 -2.92 -45.02
CA SER A 159 0.29 -3.33 -46.40
C SER A 159 -0.44 -4.64 -46.71
N PRO A 160 -1.34 -4.68 -47.71
CA PRO A 160 -2.07 -5.90 -48.09
C PRO A 160 -1.17 -7.02 -48.65
N ALA A 161 0.14 -6.79 -48.71
CA ALA A 161 1.12 -7.77 -49.14
C ALA A 161 1.77 -8.53 -47.98
N LEU A 162 1.52 -8.16 -46.72
CA LEU A 162 2.08 -8.77 -45.51
C LEU A 162 0.98 -9.01 -44.48
N GLU A 163 0.75 -10.27 -44.14
CA GLU A 163 -0.26 -10.71 -43.17
C GLU A 163 0.39 -11.70 -42.20
N CYS A 164 0.11 -11.61 -40.91
CA CYS A 164 0.65 -12.54 -39.91
C CYS A 164 -0.48 -13.14 -39.08
N LEU A 165 -0.43 -14.47 -38.92
CA LEU A 165 -1.36 -15.26 -38.13
C LEU A 165 -0.69 -15.70 -36.84
N TYR A 166 -1.40 -15.59 -35.72
CA TYR A 166 -0.92 -15.96 -34.39
C TYR A 166 -1.75 -17.10 -33.83
N TYR A 167 -1.07 -18.17 -33.44
CA TYR A 167 -1.66 -19.32 -32.78
C TYR A 167 -0.99 -19.53 -31.42
N PRO A 168 -1.74 -19.60 -30.31
CA PRO A 168 -1.15 -19.91 -29.01
C PRO A 168 -0.62 -21.35 -28.99
N GLU A 169 0.35 -21.63 -28.14
CA GLU A 169 0.73 -23.01 -27.85
C GLU A 169 -0.33 -23.70 -27.00
N LYS A 170 -0.75 -24.90 -27.43
CA LYS A 170 -1.74 -25.70 -26.73
C LYS A 170 -1.19 -26.23 -25.39
N GLY A 171 -1.86 -25.91 -24.28
CA GLY A 171 -1.56 -26.42 -22.94
C GLY A 171 -0.67 -25.52 -22.08
N GLU A 172 -0.31 -24.33 -22.55
CA GLU A 172 0.50 -23.33 -21.80
C GLU A 172 -0.37 -22.37 -20.96
N GLY A 173 -1.65 -22.20 -21.30
CA GLY A 173 -2.59 -21.30 -20.63
C GLY A 173 -2.29 -19.80 -20.84
N LEU A 174 -3.14 -18.91 -20.31
CA LEU A 174 -3.10 -17.44 -20.48
C LEU A 174 -1.81 -16.81 -19.92
N LEU A 175 -1.13 -17.49 -18.99
CA LEU A 175 0.13 -17.02 -18.40
C LEU A 175 1.38 -17.51 -19.16
N GLY A 176 1.24 -18.52 -20.02
CA GLY A 176 2.26 -19.02 -20.93
C GLY A 176 2.04 -18.42 -22.32
N ILE A 177 2.57 -17.22 -22.52
CA ILE A 177 2.38 -16.42 -23.75
C ILE A 177 3.21 -16.90 -24.94
N GLU A 178 3.58 -18.19 -25.00
CA GLU A 178 4.30 -18.71 -26.16
C GLU A 178 3.34 -18.75 -27.38
N ASN A 179 3.64 -17.94 -28.39
CA ASN A 179 2.82 -17.78 -29.58
C ASN A 179 3.59 -18.20 -30.83
N TYR A 180 2.94 -18.98 -31.68
CA TYR A 180 3.42 -19.30 -33.00
C TYR A 180 2.96 -18.25 -34.01
N GLU A 181 3.93 -17.53 -34.56
CA GLU A 181 3.72 -16.54 -35.60
C GLU A 181 3.97 -17.16 -36.99
N PHE A 182 3.02 -16.96 -37.90
CA PHE A 182 3.16 -17.31 -39.32
C PHE A 182 2.94 -16.07 -40.18
N CYS A 183 3.99 -15.57 -40.84
CA CYS A 183 3.89 -14.39 -41.69
C CYS A 183 3.94 -14.74 -43.18
N PHE A 184 2.99 -14.16 -43.90
CA PHE A 184 2.72 -14.39 -45.31
C PHE A 184 3.10 -13.16 -46.13
N ARG A 185 3.71 -13.41 -47.29
CA ARG A 185 3.95 -12.40 -48.30
C ARG A 185 3.32 -12.84 -49.60
N ASN A 186 2.39 -12.04 -50.13
CA ASN A 186 1.57 -12.42 -51.29
C ASN A 186 0.89 -13.79 -51.11
N GLY A 187 0.32 -14.04 -49.93
CA GLY A 187 -0.41 -15.27 -49.59
C GLY A 187 0.46 -16.53 -49.40
N ARG A 188 1.78 -16.40 -49.36
CA ARG A 188 2.72 -17.52 -49.11
C ARG A 188 3.56 -17.28 -47.88
N LEU A 189 3.72 -18.32 -47.06
CA LEU A 189 4.52 -18.28 -45.84
C LEU A 189 5.97 -17.93 -46.18
N TYR A 190 6.46 -16.80 -45.67
CA TYR A 190 7.84 -16.37 -45.85
C TYR A 190 8.66 -16.45 -44.56
N SER A 191 8.00 -16.35 -43.40
CA SER A 191 8.62 -16.40 -42.07
C SER A 191 7.69 -17.11 -41.10
N LYS A 192 8.27 -17.84 -40.14
CA LYS A 192 7.58 -18.34 -38.97
C LYS A 192 8.47 -18.24 -37.75
N GLN A 193 7.91 -17.91 -36.59
CA GLN A 193 8.62 -17.76 -35.32
C GLN A 193 7.79 -18.37 -34.18
N ALA A 194 8.46 -18.67 -33.08
CA ALA A 194 7.84 -18.99 -31.81
C ALA A 194 8.39 -17.92 -30.84
N ASP A 195 7.50 -17.09 -30.33
CA ASP A 195 7.79 -16.01 -29.38
C ASP A 195 7.41 -16.45 -27.97
#